data_AF-A0A7S3NXN8-F1
#
_entry.id   AF-A0A7S3NXN8-F1
#
_cell.length_a   1.000
_cell.length_b   1.000
_cell.length_c   1.000
_cell.angle_alpha   90.00
_cell.angle_beta   90.00
_cell.angle_gamma   90.00
#
_symmetry.space_group_name_H-M   'P 1'
#
loop_
_entity.id
_entity.type
_entity.pdbx_description
1 polymer ?
#
loop_
_entity_poly.entity_id
_entity_poly.type
_entity_poly.pdbx_seq_one_letter_code
_entity_poly.pdbx_strand_id
1 'polypeptide(L)'
;MSNQIQVSEKFELDEDIKIMRSPYSKEFFETFKKGFEHYIGGDWQKSAEYLNSIEGRLIAEDFPTMQILSYMKSLDFKAPRDWNGYRVLTEK
;
A
#
# COMPACT_ATOMS: atom_id res chain seq x y z
N MET A 1 -27.64 -16.00 -22.04
CA MET A 1 -27.16 -16.20 -20.65
C MET A 1 -26.13 -15.13 -20.39
N SER A 2 -26.38 -14.21 -19.45
CA SER A 2 -25.48 -13.09 -19.14
C SER A 2 -24.18 -13.64 -18.58
N ASN A 3 -23.09 -13.51 -19.34
CA ASN A 3 -21.75 -13.91 -18.92
C ASN A 3 -21.16 -12.85 -17.97
N GLN A 4 -21.89 -12.53 -16.92
CA GLN A 4 -21.49 -11.57 -15.91
C GLN A 4 -20.52 -12.28 -14.97
N ILE A 5 -19.23 -12.17 -15.28
CA ILE A 5 -18.18 -12.66 -14.40
C ILE A 5 -18.29 -11.85 -13.10
N GLN A 6 -18.76 -12.49 -12.03
CA GLN A 6 -18.67 -11.92 -10.70
C GLN A 6 -17.20 -11.99 -10.25
N VAL A 7 -16.42 -10.97 -10.61
CA VAL A 7 -14.98 -10.89 -10.32
C VAL A 7 -14.70 -11.07 -8.82
N SER A 8 -15.62 -10.65 -7.96
CA SER A 8 -15.59 -10.89 -6.51
C SER A 8 -15.53 -12.38 -6.14
N GLU A 9 -16.25 -13.25 -6.85
CA GLU A 9 -16.24 -14.69 -6.56
C GLU A 9 -14.88 -15.33 -6.87
N LYS A 10 -14.17 -14.84 -7.91
CA LYS A 10 -12.83 -15.32 -8.25
C LYS A 10 -11.83 -15.08 -7.12
N PHE A 11 -11.94 -13.99 -6.39
CA PHE A 11 -11.07 -13.70 -5.26
C PHE A 11 -11.18 -14.72 -4.12
N GLU A 12 -12.30 -15.43 -4.03
CA GLU A 12 -12.59 -16.44 -2.99
C GLU A 12 -12.43 -17.87 -3.49
N LEU A 13 -12.57 -18.11 -4.81
CA LEU A 13 -12.61 -19.45 -5.41
C LEU A 13 -11.36 -19.82 -6.21
N ASP A 14 -10.64 -18.84 -6.75
CA ASP A 14 -9.44 -19.08 -7.55
C ASP A 14 -8.23 -19.29 -6.63
N GLU A 15 -7.60 -20.47 -6.73
CA GLU A 15 -6.52 -20.87 -5.82
C GLU A 15 -5.25 -20.03 -6.02
N ASP A 16 -4.95 -19.63 -7.25
CA ASP A 16 -3.79 -18.79 -7.55
C ASP A 16 -3.99 -17.40 -6.91
N ILE A 17 -5.20 -16.84 -7.00
CA ILE A 17 -5.53 -15.56 -6.37
C ILE A 17 -5.44 -15.64 -4.84
N LYS A 18 -5.90 -16.75 -4.24
CA LYS A 18 -5.78 -16.96 -2.79
C LYS A 18 -4.33 -17.04 -2.35
N ILE A 19 -3.50 -17.80 -3.07
CA ILE A 19 -2.07 -17.93 -2.77
C ILE A 19 -1.37 -16.58 -2.88
N MET A 20 -1.59 -15.84 -3.97
CA MET A 20 -1.01 -14.49 -4.17
C MET A 20 -1.37 -13.52 -3.04
N ARG A 21 -2.58 -13.64 -2.46
CA ARG A 21 -3.07 -12.75 -1.39
C ARG A 21 -2.75 -13.24 0.02
N SER A 22 -2.37 -14.51 0.17
CA SER A 22 -2.13 -15.14 1.46
C SER A 22 -1.13 -14.42 2.39
N PRO A 23 -0.10 -13.71 1.90
CA PRO A 23 0.79 -12.94 2.79
C PRO A 23 0.10 -11.74 3.45
N TYR A 24 -1.00 -11.22 2.88
CA TYR A 24 -1.62 -9.98 3.28
C TYR A 24 -2.85 -10.21 4.15
N SER A 25 -2.70 -10.01 5.46
CA SER A 25 -3.79 -10.15 6.42
C SER A 25 -4.76 -8.96 6.38
N LYS A 26 -5.93 -9.12 7.01
CA LYS A 26 -6.87 -8.01 7.22
C LYS A 26 -6.21 -6.86 7.99
N GLU A 27 -5.42 -7.17 9.01
CA GLU A 27 -4.68 -6.18 9.81
C GLU A 27 -3.66 -5.41 8.95
N PHE A 28 -2.98 -6.10 8.02
CA PHE A 28 -2.12 -5.43 7.05
C PHE A 28 -2.91 -4.38 6.26
N PHE A 29 -4.05 -4.76 5.65
CA PHE A 29 -4.83 -3.82 4.83
C PHE A 29 -5.37 -2.64 5.65
N GLU A 30 -5.84 -2.87 6.87
CA GLU A 30 -6.31 -1.81 7.77
C GLU A 30 -5.20 -0.84 8.16
N THR A 31 -3.99 -1.35 8.40
CA THR A 31 -2.83 -0.55 8.80
C THR A 31 -2.23 0.19 7.62
N PHE A 32 -2.07 -0.49 6.48
CA PHE A 32 -1.65 0.11 5.22
C PHE A 32 -2.58 1.25 4.82
N LYS A 33 -3.91 1.05 4.90
CA LYS A 33 -4.90 2.09 4.60
C LYS A 33 -4.67 3.36 5.43
N LYS A 34 -4.50 3.23 6.76
CA LYS A 34 -4.22 4.37 7.64
C LYS A 34 -2.93 5.09 7.26
N GLY A 35 -1.86 4.34 7.04
CA GLY A 35 -0.57 4.90 6.60
C GLY A 35 -0.67 5.61 5.26
N PHE A 36 -1.41 5.04 4.32
CA PHE A 36 -1.61 5.60 2.98
C PHE A 36 -2.49 6.85 2.99
N GLU A 37 -3.52 6.91 3.83
CA GLU A 37 -4.34 8.12 4.03
C GLU A 37 -3.48 9.29 4.55
N HIS A 38 -2.57 9.03 5.49
CA HIS A 38 -1.61 10.03 5.96
C HIS A 38 -0.60 10.44 4.88
N TYR A 39 -0.13 9.49 4.06
CA TYR A 39 0.74 9.78 2.92
C TYR A 39 0.07 10.73 1.93
N ILE A 40 -1.16 10.43 1.52
CA ILE A 40 -1.96 11.29 0.63
C ILE A 40 -2.18 12.66 1.28
N GLY A 41 -2.50 12.69 2.58
CA GLY A 41 -2.73 13.92 3.33
C GLY A 41 -1.49 14.77 3.62
N GLY A 42 -0.28 14.28 3.31
CA GLY A 42 0.98 15.00 3.55
C GLY A 42 1.56 14.88 4.97
N ASP A 43 0.90 14.13 5.87
CA ASP A 43 1.41 13.83 7.21
C ASP A 43 2.36 12.62 7.15
N TRP A 44 3.55 12.86 6.57
CA TRP A 44 4.50 11.79 6.25
C TRP A 44 5.16 11.17 7.48
N GLN A 45 5.30 11.90 8.59
CA GLN A 45 5.74 11.31 9.86
C GLN A 45 4.75 10.24 10.33
N LYS A 46 3.46 10.57 10.39
CA LYS A 46 2.44 9.62 10.83
C LYS A 46 2.21 8.49 9.84
N SER A 47 2.35 8.77 8.54
CA SER A 47 2.37 7.74 7.50
C SER A 47 3.47 6.71 7.77
N ALA A 48 4.70 7.17 8.04
CA ALA A 48 5.84 6.31 8.31
C ALA A 48 5.64 5.46 9.57
N GLU A 49 5.00 5.97 10.63
CA GLU A 49 4.67 5.17 11.82
C GLU A 49 3.83 3.95 11.49
N TYR A 50 2.74 4.13 10.73
CA TYR A 50 1.88 3.01 10.30
C TYR A 50 2.60 2.07 9.33
N LEU A 51 3.29 2.61 8.31
CA LEU A 51 3.89 1.81 7.25
C LEU A 51 5.13 1.03 7.72
N ASN A 52 5.96 1.57 8.62
CA ASN A 52 7.04 0.79 9.23
C ASN A 52 6.51 -0.33 10.14
N SER A 53 5.32 -0.16 10.73
CA SER A 53 4.74 -1.18 11.60
C SER A 53 4.32 -2.46 10.85
N ILE A 54 4.12 -2.39 9.53
CA ILE A 54 3.76 -3.53 8.68
C ILE A 54 4.94 -4.18 7.96
N GLU A 55 6.01 -3.45 7.64
CA GLU A 55 7.17 -3.96 6.87
C GLU A 55 7.84 -5.18 7.55
N GLY A 56 7.84 -5.25 8.88
CA GLY A 56 8.39 -6.36 9.65
C GLY A 56 7.45 -7.54 9.92
N ARG A 57 6.21 -7.52 9.41
CA ARG A 57 5.16 -8.50 9.77
C ARG A 57 4.75 -9.45 8.65
N LEU A 58 5.23 -9.21 7.43
CA LEU A 58 4.87 -10.02 6.27
C LEU A 58 5.87 -11.16 6.05
N ILE A 59 5.36 -12.27 5.52
CA ILE A 59 6.17 -13.43 5.10
C ILE A 59 6.92 -13.10 3.78
N ALA A 60 6.43 -12.12 3.01
CA ALA A 60 7.00 -11.67 1.75
C ALA A 60 7.26 -10.15 1.78
N GLU A 61 8.23 -9.68 0.97
CA GLU A 61 8.52 -8.26 0.82
C GLU A 61 7.35 -7.51 0.16
N ASP A 62 6.89 -6.43 0.79
CA ASP A 62 5.86 -5.55 0.24
C ASP A 62 6.50 -4.32 -0.42
N PHE A 63 6.95 -4.52 -1.67
CA PHE A 63 7.57 -3.46 -2.46
C PHE A 63 6.75 -2.16 -2.55
N PRO A 64 5.40 -2.18 -2.65
CA PRO A 64 4.59 -0.97 -2.55
C PRO A 64 4.85 -0.14 -1.29
N THR A 65 4.80 -0.75 -0.10
CA THR A 65 5.11 -0.05 1.16
C THR A 65 6.55 0.46 1.18
N MET A 66 7.51 -0.37 0.76
CA MET A 66 8.93 0.03 0.71
C MET A 66 9.15 1.24 -0.21
N GLN A 67 8.47 1.30 -1.36
CA GLN A 67 8.59 2.39 -2.31
C GLN A 67 8.03 3.71 -1.75
N ILE A 68 6.92 3.64 -1.01
CA ILE A 68 6.36 4.82 -0.32
C ILE A 68 7.32 5.29 0.76
N LEU A 69 7.78 4.39 1.63
CA LEU A 69 8.74 4.70 2.71
C LEU A 69 10.05 5.28 2.16
N SER A 70 10.61 4.67 1.11
CA SER A 70 11.83 5.13 0.44
C SER A 70 11.67 6.53 -0.13
N TYR A 71 10.55 6.82 -0.78
CA TYR A 71 10.25 8.14 -1.29
C TYR A 71 10.10 9.17 -0.16
N MET A 72 9.34 8.86 0.90
CA MET A 72 9.21 9.75 2.05
C MET A 72 10.56 10.01 2.72
N LYS A 73 11.37 8.97 2.89
CA LYS A 73 12.72 9.06 3.46
C LYS A 73 13.65 9.95 2.64
N SER A 74 13.52 9.95 1.31
CA SER A 74 14.34 10.81 0.43
C SER A 74 14.10 12.32 0.62
N LEU A 75 13.01 12.69 1.30
CA LEU A 75 12.65 14.07 1.65
C LEU A 75 12.54 14.24 3.17
N ASP A 76 13.30 13.45 3.94
CA ASP A 76 13.33 13.50 5.42
C ASP A 76 11.94 13.38 6.08
N PHE A 77 11.06 12.59 5.46
CA PHE A 77 9.66 12.41 5.86
C PHE A 77 8.88 13.73 5.93
N LYS A 78 9.22 14.70 5.07
CA LYS A 78 8.48 15.96 4.94
C LYS A 78 7.87 16.03 3.55
N ALA A 79 6.55 16.04 3.49
CA ALA A 79 5.84 16.23 2.24
C ALA A 79 6.23 17.57 1.59
N PRO A 80 6.35 17.62 0.25
CA PRO A 80 6.50 18.88 -0.47
C PRO A 80 5.36 19.86 -0.14
N ARG A 81 5.63 21.17 -0.26
CA ARG A 81 4.60 22.20 0.01
C ARG A 81 3.39 22.11 -0.92
N ASP A 82 3.62 21.62 -2.14
CA ASP A 82 2.66 21.43 -3.21
C ASP A 82 2.22 19.97 -3.33
N TRP A 83 2.30 19.20 -2.24
CA TRP A 83 1.93 17.80 -2.24
C TRP A 83 0.43 17.60 -2.54
N ASN A 84 0.15 17.06 -3.72
CA ASN A 84 -1.22 16.79 -4.20
C ASN A 84 -1.70 15.36 -3.90
N GLY A 85 -1.04 14.67 -2.97
CA GLY A 85 -1.41 13.30 -2.57
C GLY A 85 -0.79 12.18 -3.40
N TYR A 86 0.08 12.50 -4.36
CA TYR A 86 0.75 11.48 -5.18
C TYR A 86 2.13 11.94 -5.64
N ARG A 87 3.00 10.95 -5.88
CA ARG A 87 4.32 11.17 -6.45
C ARG A 87 4.21 11.23 -7.97
N VAL A 88 4.64 12.33 -8.57
CA VAL A 88 4.79 12.41 -10.03
C VAL A 88 5.92 11.48 -10.46
N LEU A 89 5.62 10.58 -11.39
CA LEU A 89 6.64 9.79 -12.09
C LEU A 89 7.12 10.63 -13.26
N THR A 90 8.29 11.25 -13.13
CA THR A 90 8.99 11.79 -14.29
C THR A 90 9.68 10.65 -15.01
N GLU A 91 9.62 10.62 -16.34
CA GLU A 91 10.24 9.59 -17.18
C GLU A 91 11.74 9.44 -16.86
N LYS A 92 12.27 8.23 -17.10
CA LYS A 92 13.71 7.91 -17.03
C LYS A 92 14.31 7.92 -18.42
#